data_AF-A0AAN8FJ58-F1
#
_entry.id   AF-A0AAN8FJ58-F1
#
_cell.length_a   1.000
_cell.length_b   1.000
_cell.length_c   1.000
_cell.angle_alpha   90.00
_cell.angle_beta   90.00
_cell.angle_gamma   90.00
#
_symmetry.space_group_name_H-M   'P 1'
#
loop_
_entity.id
_entity.type
_entity.pdbx_description
1 polymer ?
#
loop_
_entity_poly.entity_id
_entity_poly.type
_entity_poly.pdbx_seq_one_letter_code
_entity_poly.pdbx_strand_id
1 'polypeptide(L)' 'MGSKLYIKQDLMMCETDYRRLYGYRGICTGCRQVIPPYDMVMRVKNNLYHLKCFRCSVCSE' A
#
# COMPACT_ATOMS: atom_id res chain seq x y z
N MET A 1 -23.44 -10.46 0.40
CA MET A 1 -22.10 -9.88 0.62
C MET A 1 -21.88 -8.81 -0.44
N GLY A 2 -22.06 -7.54 -0.10
CA GLY A 2 -22.03 -6.44 -1.07
C GLY A 2 -20.60 -6.04 -1.46
N SER A 3 -20.31 -6.01 -2.76
CA SER A 3 -19.09 -5.40 -3.29
C SER A 3 -19.16 -3.88 -3.10
N LYS A 4 -18.11 -3.30 -2.50
CA LYS A 4 -18.00 -1.83 -2.41
C LYS A 4 -17.71 -1.28 -3.82
N LEU A 5 -18.59 -0.41 -4.30
CA LEU A 5 -18.46 0.31 -5.55
C LEU A 5 -17.88 1.70 -5.27
N TYR A 6 -16.89 2.12 -6.06
CA TYR A 6 -16.26 3.44 -5.97
C TYR A 6 -16.46 4.18 -7.28
N ILE A 7 -16.87 5.44 -7.22
CA ILE A 7 -17.06 6.31 -8.39
C ILE A 7 -16.09 7.49 -8.26
N LYS A 8 -15.24 7.69 -9.28
CA LYS A 8 -14.35 8.85 -9.35
C LYS A 8 -14.07 9.20 -10.81
N GLN A 9 -14.15 10.48 -11.15
CA GLN A 9 -13.99 10.98 -12.53
C GLN A 9 -14.91 10.25 -13.53
N ASP A 10 -16.16 10.04 -13.14
CA ASP A 10 -17.18 9.33 -13.94
C ASP A 10 -16.88 7.85 -14.25
N LEU A 11 -15.87 7.27 -13.60
CA LEU A 11 -15.51 5.86 -13.72
C LEU A 11 -16.03 5.06 -12.52
N MET A 12 -16.81 4.01 -12.77
CA MET A 12 -17.21 3.01 -11.78
C MET A 12 -16.13 1.93 -11.64
N MET A 13 -15.66 1.70 -10.42
CA MET A 13 -14.58 0.76 -10.11
C MET A 13 -14.91 -0.10 -8.90
N CYS A 14 -14.34 -1.30 -8.86
CA CYS A 14 -14.30 -2.10 -7.65
C CYS A 14 -13.30 -1.52 -6.65
N GLU A 15 -13.37 -1.93 -5.37
CA GLU A 15 -12.43 -1.51 -4.34
C GLU A 15 -10.96 -1.71 -4.74
N THR A 16 -10.66 -2.83 -5.39
CA THR A 16 -9.31 -3.19 -5.83
C THR A 16 -8.78 -2.19 -6.86
N ASP A 17 -9.58 -1.85 -7.87
CA ASP A 17 -9.16 -0.93 -8.93
C ASP A 17 -9.09 0.51 -8.44
N TYR A 18 -10.04 0.90 -7.59
CA TYR A 18 -9.98 2.20 -6.92
C TYR A 18 -8.68 2.33 -6.10
N ARG A 19 -8.33 1.30 -5.32
CA ARG A 19 -7.08 1.28 -4.56
C ARG A 19 -5.84 1.22 -5.48
N ARG A 20 -5.88 0.53 -6.61
CA ARG A 20 -4.76 0.50 -7.56
C ARG A 20 -4.51 1.86 -8.21
N LEU A 21 -5.56 2.56 -8.61
CA LEU A 21 -5.47 3.82 -9.34
C LEU A 21 -5.27 5.02 -8.40
N TYR A 22 -5.98 5.04 -7.29
CA TYR A 22 -6.07 6.19 -6.38
C TYR A 22 -5.63 5.89 -4.94
N GLY A 23 -5.21 4.67 -4.65
CA GLY A 23 -4.66 4.34 -3.35
C GLY A 23 -3.33 5.05 -3.10
N TYR A 24 -2.99 5.13 -1.83
CA TYR A 24 -1.81 5.82 -1.38
C TYR A 24 -0.53 5.11 -1.85
N ARG A 25 0.34 5.84 -2.55
CA ARG A 25 1.66 5.35 -2.97
C ARG A 25 2.70 5.85 -1.97
N GLY A 26 3.43 4.92 -1.38
CA GLY A 26 4.49 5.21 -0.41
C GLY A 26 5.87 4.81 -0.94
N ILE A 27 6.93 5.28 -0.31
CA ILE A 27 8.30 4.78 -0.54
C ILE A 27 8.69 3.93 0.67
N CYS A 28 9.13 2.70 0.42
CA CYS A 28 9.63 1.83 1.47
C CYS A 28 10.94 2.40 2.03
N THR A 29 11.00 2.67 3.33
CA THR A 29 12.22 3.17 3.99
C THR A 29 13.33 2.11 4.03
N GLY A 30 12.97 0.82 4.02
CA GLY A 30 13.95 -0.29 4.04
C GLY A 30 14.66 -0.52 2.69
N CYS A 31 13.92 -0.57 1.57
CA CYS A 31 14.51 -0.85 0.24
C CYS A 31 14.50 0.35 -0.72
N ARG A 32 13.95 1.50 -0.31
CA ARG A 32 13.81 2.74 -1.10
C ARG A 32 13.03 2.58 -2.42
N GLN A 33 12.27 1.51 -2.57
CA GLN A 33 11.39 1.29 -3.72
C GLN A 33 9.98 1.82 -3.45
N VAL A 34 9.30 2.21 -4.53
CA VAL A 34 7.89 2.61 -4.48
C VAL A 34 7.05 1.40 -4.11
N ILE A 35 6.20 1.57 -3.10
CA ILE A 35 5.22 0.57 -2.69
C ILE A 35 3.97 0.77 -3.55
N PRO A 36 3.55 -0.26 -4.32
CA PRO A 36 2.30 -0.21 -5.05
C PRO A 36 1.12 0.01 -4.11
N PRO A 37 0.09 0.75 -4.51
CA PRO A 37 -1.01 1.12 -3.62
C PRO A 37 -1.93 -0.07 -3.28
N TYR A 38 -1.81 -1.18 -4.00
CA TYR A 38 -2.51 -2.44 -3.72
C TYR A 38 -1.74 -3.38 -2.80
N ASP A 39 -0.46 -3.11 -2.52
CA ASP A 39 0.35 -3.95 -1.66
C ASP A 39 0.08 -3.65 -0.19
N MET A 40 0.16 -4.70 0.64
CA MET A 40 0.10 -4.54 2.09
C MET A 40 1.40 -3.93 2.60
N VAL A 41 1.26 -2.93 3.48
CA VAL A 41 2.38 -2.17 4.03
C VAL A 41 2.36 -2.14 5.55
N MET A 42 3.54 -2.06 6.14
CA MET A 42 3.72 -1.74 7.54
C MET A 42 4.01 -0.25 7.67
N ARG A 43 3.23 0.44 8.50
CA ARG A 43 3.45 1.84 8.83
C ARG A 43 3.92 1.94 10.27
N VAL A 44 5.11 2.49 10.47
CA VAL A 44 5.67 2.75 11.80
C VAL A 44 6.02 4.22 11.88
N LYS A 45 5.30 4.95 12.75
CA LYS A 45 5.36 6.43 12.81
C LYS A 45 5.11 7.04 11.42
N ASN A 46 6.12 7.69 10.85
CA ASN A 46 6.08 8.31 9.53
C ASN A 46 6.76 7.49 8.43
N ASN A 47 7.24 6.29 8.76
CA ASN A 47 7.95 5.41 7.82
C ASN A 47 7.04 4.30 7.33
N LEU A 48 7.24 3.92 6.07
CA LEU A 48 6.52 2.84 5.41
C LEU A 48 7.50 1.75 5.04
N TYR A 49 7.07 0.50 5.17
CA TYR A 49 7.88 -0.66 4.85
C TYR A 49 7.03 -1.68 4.11
N HIS A 50 7.62 -2.34 3.11
CA HIS A 50 7.06 -3.61 2.62
C HIS A 50 7.04 -4.62 3.78
N LEU A 51 6.09 -5.55 3.78
CA LEU A 51 6.07 -6.65 4.76
C LEU A 51 7.41 -7.41 4.82
N LYS A 52 8.00 -7.69 3.65
CA LYS A 52 9.33 -8.33 3.55
C LYS A 52 10.50 -7.49 4.06
N CYS A 53 10.35 -6.18 4.10
CA CYS A 53 11.38 -5.22 4.53
C CYS A 53 11.22 -4.80 5.99
N PHE A 54 10.10 -5.16 6.62
CA PHE A 54 9.86 -4.88 8.02
C PHE A 54 10.55 -5.93 8.88
N ARG A 55 11.85 -5.71 9.13
CA ARG A 55 12.71 -6.61 9.91
C ARG A 55 13.47 -5.83 10.96
N CYS A 56 13.90 -6.52 12.01
CA CYS A 56 14.69 -5.90 13.06
C CYS A 56 16.04 -5.41 12.53
N SER A 57 16.45 -4.19 12.86
CA SER A 57 17.75 -3.64 12.46
C SER A 57 18.94 -4.36 13.10
N VAL A 58 18.70 -5.16 14.15
CA VAL A 58 19.75 -5.87 14.90
C VAL A 58 19.87 -7.33 14.44
N CYS A 59 18.77 -8.07 14.35
CA CYS A 59 18.79 -9.49 13.97
C CYS A 59 18.36 -9.78 12.53
N SER A 60 17.74 -8.84 11.81
CA SER A 60 17.26 -9.00 10.42
C SER A 60 16.40 -10.24 10.13
N GLU A 61 15.84 -10.87 11.16
CA GLU A 61 14.84 -11.93 11.06
C GLU A 61 13.46 -11.38 10.69
#